data_AF-A0A101D0M5-F1
#
_entry.id   AF-A0A101D0M5-F1
#
_cell.length_a   1.000
_cell.length_b   1.000
_cell.length_c   1.000
_cell.angle_alpha   90.00
_cell.angle_beta   90.00
_cell.angle_gamma   90.00
#
_symmetry.space_group_name_H-M   'P 1'
#
loop_
_entity.id
_entity.type
_entity.pdbx_description
1 polymer ?
#
loop_
_entity_poly.entity_id
_entity_poly.type
_entity_poly.pdbx_seq_one_letter_code
_entity_poly.pdbx_strand_id
1 'polypeptide(L)'
;NALLYLKSAYPTAIHSVSWFTFEDGFSTSPDPRLISLEPFGKDDDVETSVANWVYMDTQTKVLRGVLVIKVHVLDQALYLMELQRRQPKPRADGSDEASKPPSYKGLVFTLDHQGSFEHWLRQVLSNVRHVEGVVQKLVRHCPGFADTFKHPKAKNENVPGEASVLNAFSKVGITRADLTVH
;
A
#
# COMPACT_ATOMS: atom_id res chain seq x y z
N ASN A 1 11.28 9.58 -0.28
CA ASN A 1 9.95 9.06 -0.69
C ASN A 1 9.86 9.12 -2.21
N ALA A 2 9.64 7.99 -2.89
CA ALA A 2 9.65 7.91 -4.36
C ALA A 2 8.54 8.72 -5.04
N LEU A 3 7.35 8.80 -4.44
CA LEU A 3 6.24 9.59 -5.00
C LEU A 3 6.52 11.10 -4.96
N LEU A 4 7.10 11.60 -3.86
CA LEU A 4 7.49 13.01 -3.76
C LEU A 4 8.62 13.35 -4.74
N TYR A 5 9.57 12.43 -4.93
CA TYR A 5 10.60 12.59 -5.96
C TYR A 5 9.99 12.66 -7.36
N LEU A 6 9.11 11.73 -7.72
CA LEU A 6 8.44 11.73 -9.03
C LEU A 6 7.59 12.98 -9.22
N LYS A 7 6.89 13.46 -8.19
CA LYS A 7 6.18 14.75 -8.21
C LYS A 7 7.11 15.91 -8.54
N SER A 8 8.30 15.95 -7.92
CA SER A 8 9.29 16.99 -8.19
C SER A 8 9.90 16.87 -9.59
N ALA A 9 10.05 15.65 -10.11
CA ALA A 9 10.62 15.39 -11.43
C ALA A 9 9.63 15.64 -12.56
N TYR A 10 8.34 15.41 -12.31
CA TYR A 10 7.25 15.50 -13.28
C TYR A 10 6.07 16.33 -12.74
N PRO A 11 6.27 17.62 -12.37
CA PRO A 11 5.25 18.42 -11.68
C PRO A 11 4.04 18.77 -12.55
N THR A 12 4.20 18.74 -13.88
CA THR A 12 3.11 18.93 -14.84
C THR A 12 2.23 17.70 -14.96
N ALA A 13 2.79 16.51 -14.74
CA ALA A 13 2.03 15.26 -14.79
C ALA A 13 1.55 14.82 -13.40
N ILE A 14 2.28 15.07 -12.31
CA ILE A 14 1.89 14.64 -10.96
C ILE A 14 1.57 15.90 -10.14
N HIS A 15 0.29 16.19 -10.02
CA HIS A 15 -0.18 17.43 -9.40
C HIS A 15 -0.14 17.37 -7.88
N SER A 16 -0.50 16.23 -7.28
CA SER A 16 -0.55 16.10 -5.83
C SER A 16 -0.25 14.68 -5.35
N VAL A 17 0.30 14.62 -4.14
CA VAL A 17 0.53 13.39 -3.37
C VAL A 17 0.08 13.71 -1.95
N SER A 18 -0.83 12.90 -1.41
CA SER A 18 -1.29 13.01 -0.03
C SER A 18 -1.46 11.64 0.59
N TRP A 19 -1.31 11.55 1.91
CA TRP A 19 -1.51 10.31 2.68
C TRP A 19 -2.80 10.43 3.46
N PHE A 20 -3.48 9.31 3.67
CA PHE A 20 -4.76 9.27 4.34
C PHE A 20 -4.69 8.54 5.68
N THR A 21 -5.29 9.14 6.69
CA THR A 21 -5.73 8.47 7.93
C THR A 21 -7.18 8.83 8.19
N PHE A 22 -7.91 8.01 8.97
CA PHE A 22 -9.29 8.36 9.32
C PHE A 22 -9.36 9.54 10.30
N GLU A 23 -8.28 9.76 11.05
CA GLU A 23 -8.16 10.81 12.06
C GLU A 23 -7.88 12.18 11.43
N ASP A 24 -6.97 12.23 10.46
CA ASP A 24 -6.48 13.49 9.87
C ASP A 24 -7.02 13.74 8.45
N GLY A 25 -7.71 12.76 7.85
CA GLY A 25 -8.08 12.79 6.44
C GLY A 25 -6.86 12.77 5.52
N PHE A 26 -6.95 13.45 4.37
CA PHE A 26 -5.81 13.59 3.45
C PHE A 26 -4.85 14.69 3.94
N SER A 27 -3.59 14.32 4.15
CA SER A 27 -2.51 15.22 4.56
C SER A 27 -1.37 15.22 3.55
N THR A 28 -0.73 16.36 3.37
CA THR A 28 0.49 16.53 2.56
C THR A 28 1.75 16.67 3.41
N SER A 29 1.67 16.36 4.71
CA SER A 29 2.82 16.34 5.64
C SER A 29 3.98 15.52 5.06
N PRO A 30 5.27 15.88 5.24
CA PRO A 30 6.36 15.05 4.72
C PRO A 30 6.40 13.64 5.33
N ASP A 31 5.93 13.49 6.57
CA ASP A 31 5.93 12.24 7.31
C ASP A 31 4.56 11.55 7.23
N PRO A 32 4.44 10.44 6.45
CA PRO A 32 3.18 9.71 6.36
C PRO A 32 2.88 8.97 7.65
N ARG A 33 1.61 9.01 8.07
CA ARG A 33 1.09 8.19 9.16
C ARG A 33 0.49 6.90 8.62
N LEU A 34 0.50 5.85 9.45
CA LEU A 34 -0.08 4.56 9.13
C LEU A 34 -1.44 4.42 9.80
N ILE A 35 -2.41 3.82 9.09
CA ILE A 35 -3.67 3.37 9.67
C ILE A 35 -3.41 2.04 10.37
N SER A 36 -3.71 1.93 11.67
CA SER A 36 -3.57 0.67 12.39
C SER A 36 -4.71 -0.29 12.02
N LEU A 37 -4.40 -1.55 11.75
CA LEU A 37 -5.43 -2.58 11.58
C LEU A 37 -6.11 -2.90 12.90
N GLU A 38 -7.41 -3.16 12.83
CA GLU A 38 -8.21 -3.56 13.99
C GLU A 38 -8.07 -5.07 14.24
N PRO A 39 -7.80 -5.49 15.49
CA PRO A 39 -7.89 -6.88 15.90
C PRO A 39 -9.27 -7.49 15.64
N PHE A 40 -9.29 -8.80 15.52
CA PHE A 40 -10.53 -9.56 15.58
C PHE A 40 -11.12 -9.50 16.99
N GLY A 41 -12.45 -9.45 17.08
CA GLY A 41 -13.20 -9.57 18.31
C GLY A 41 -13.10 -10.98 18.90
N LYS A 42 -13.52 -11.12 20.17
CA LYS A 42 -13.53 -12.43 20.84
C LYS A 42 -14.52 -13.41 20.22
N ASP A 43 -15.57 -12.89 19.59
CA ASP A 43 -16.65 -13.66 18.98
C ASP A 43 -16.42 -13.91 17.47
N ASP A 44 -15.32 -13.40 16.91
CA ASP A 44 -14.95 -13.67 15.52
C ASP A 44 -14.42 -15.11 15.41
N ASP A 45 -15.11 -15.95 14.64
CA ASP A 45 -14.69 -17.32 14.33
C ASP A 45 -13.59 -17.31 13.26
N VAL A 46 -12.34 -17.17 13.69
CA VAL A 46 -11.16 -17.15 12.82
C VAL A 46 -10.02 -17.97 13.42
N GLU A 47 -9.20 -18.57 12.54
CA GLU A 47 -8.01 -19.28 12.97
C GLU A 47 -7.03 -18.35 13.71
N THR A 48 -6.31 -18.90 14.68
CA THR A 48 -5.34 -18.13 15.49
C THR A 48 -4.22 -17.50 14.66
N SER A 49 -3.83 -18.13 13.55
CA SER A 49 -2.86 -17.59 12.56
C SER A 49 -3.37 -16.28 11.95
N VAL A 50 -4.60 -16.31 11.43
CA VAL A 50 -5.32 -15.17 10.85
C VAL A 50 -5.50 -14.06 11.89
N ALA A 51 -5.95 -14.43 13.10
CA ALA A 51 -6.13 -13.49 14.19
C ALA A 51 -4.81 -12.78 14.59
N ASN A 52 -3.70 -13.51 14.58
CA ASN A 52 -2.39 -12.97 14.94
C ASN A 52 -1.71 -12.17 13.82
N TRP A 53 -2.17 -12.28 12.57
CA TRP A 53 -1.54 -11.64 11.43
C TRP A 53 -1.58 -10.10 11.49
N VAL A 54 -2.66 -9.55 12.08
CA VAL A 54 -2.87 -8.11 12.29
C VAL A 54 -1.83 -7.46 13.18
N TYR A 55 -1.03 -8.23 13.91
CA TYR A 55 0.05 -7.70 14.74
C TYR A 55 1.38 -7.73 13.98
N MET A 56 2.19 -6.68 14.13
CA MET A 56 3.61 -6.70 13.76
C MET A 56 4.40 -7.60 14.70
N ASP A 57 4.05 -7.58 15.98
CA ASP A 57 4.61 -8.43 17.01
C ASP A 57 3.49 -8.91 17.94
N THR A 58 3.31 -10.23 18.03
CA THR A 58 2.22 -10.84 18.78
C THR A 58 2.44 -10.82 20.29
N GLN A 59 3.69 -10.67 20.75
CA GLN A 59 4.05 -10.59 22.17
C GLN A 59 3.80 -9.19 22.70
N THR A 60 4.32 -8.17 22.01
CA THR A 60 4.15 -6.76 22.41
C THR A 60 2.82 -6.16 21.95
N LYS A 61 2.03 -6.92 21.17
CA LYS A 61 0.72 -6.52 20.64
C LYS A 61 0.77 -5.25 19.79
N VAL A 62 1.92 -4.96 19.17
CA VAL A 62 2.05 -3.86 18.20
C VAL A 62 1.23 -4.21 16.96
N LEU A 63 0.29 -3.34 16.59
CA LEU A 63 -0.57 -3.54 15.41
C LEU A 63 0.19 -3.26 14.11
N ARG A 64 -0.22 -3.95 13.05
CA ARG A 64 0.26 -3.74 11.69
C ARG A 64 -0.40 -2.49 11.12
N GLY A 65 0.45 -1.59 10.66
CA GLY A 65 0.03 -0.39 9.96
C GLY A 65 -0.22 -0.63 8.47
N VAL A 66 -1.07 0.21 7.90
CA VAL A 66 -1.33 0.31 6.46
C VAL A 66 -1.09 1.75 6.04
N LEU A 67 -0.26 1.93 5.02
CA LEU A 67 -0.05 3.22 4.38
C LEU A 67 -1.04 3.35 3.22
N VAL A 68 -1.81 4.44 3.20
CA VAL A 68 -2.72 4.77 2.10
C VAL A 68 -2.32 6.12 1.52
N ILE A 69 -2.13 6.17 0.21
CA ILE A 69 -1.65 7.33 -0.52
C ILE A 69 -2.62 7.63 -1.65
N LYS A 70 -3.00 8.90 -1.80
CA LYS A 70 -3.69 9.42 -2.98
C LYS A 70 -2.69 10.17 -3.84
N VAL A 71 -2.74 9.93 -5.14
CA VAL A 71 -1.93 10.61 -6.14
C VAL A 71 -2.86 11.17 -7.20
N HIS A 72 -2.72 12.46 -7.50
CA HIS A 72 -3.30 13.05 -8.70
C HIS A 72 -2.21 13.07 -9.77
N VAL A 73 -2.42 12.31 -10.83
CA VAL A 73 -1.51 12.20 -11.95
C VAL A 73 -2.29 12.33 -13.25
N LEU A 74 -1.87 13.26 -14.11
CA LEU A 74 -2.64 13.75 -15.25
C LEU A 74 -4.05 14.14 -14.76
N ASP A 75 -5.09 13.72 -15.48
CA ASP A 75 -6.48 14.01 -15.12
C ASP A 75 -7.12 12.96 -14.19
N GLN A 76 -6.34 12.09 -13.56
CA GLN A 76 -6.87 10.98 -12.75
C GLN A 76 -6.36 10.95 -11.30
N ALA A 77 -7.26 10.54 -10.42
CA ALA A 77 -6.95 10.23 -9.03
C ALA A 77 -6.77 8.72 -8.85
N LEU A 78 -5.59 8.31 -8.40
CA LEU A 78 -5.29 6.94 -8.04
C LEU A 78 -4.90 6.83 -6.57
N TYR A 79 -5.09 5.64 -6.02
CA TYR A 79 -4.78 5.31 -4.66
C TYR A 79 -3.79 4.16 -4.59
N LEU A 80 -2.85 4.25 -3.67
CA LEU A 80 -1.87 3.21 -3.37
C LEU A 80 -2.04 2.78 -1.91
N MET A 81 -2.00 1.48 -1.67
CA MET A 81 -2.05 0.91 -0.34
C MET A 81 -0.89 -0.08 -0.15
N GLU A 82 -0.14 0.13 0.93
CA GLU A 82 1.01 -0.69 1.33
C GLU A 82 0.83 -1.19 2.76
N LEU A 83 1.01 -2.50 2.95
CA LEU A 83 1.00 -3.10 4.28
C LEU A 83 2.39 -3.01 4.90
N GLN A 84 2.46 -2.59 6.15
CA GLN A 84 3.70 -2.62 6.92
C GLN A 84 4.20 -4.07 7.02
N ARG A 85 5.48 -4.30 6.73
CA ARG A 85 6.10 -5.63 6.68
C ARG A 85 6.95 -5.87 7.90
N ARG A 86 6.90 -7.09 8.44
CA ARG A 86 7.87 -7.53 9.45
C ARG A 86 9.24 -7.59 8.78
N GLN A 87 10.26 -7.03 9.42
CA GLN A 87 11.62 -7.27 8.98
C GLN A 87 11.95 -8.76 9.22
N PRO A 88 12.68 -9.40 8.29
CA PRO A 88 13.14 -10.77 8.50
C PRO A 88 13.99 -10.81 9.78
N LYS A 89 13.69 -11.73 10.70
CA LYS A 89 14.57 -11.95 11.85
C LYS A 89 15.82 -12.69 11.36
N PRO A 90 17.03 -12.26 11.74
CA PRO A 90 18.23 -13.07 11.54
C PRO A 90 18.02 -14.43 12.20
N ARG A 91 18.43 -15.53 11.55
CA ARG A 91 18.47 -16.83 12.20
C ARG A 91 19.56 -16.85 13.27
N ALA A 92 19.36 -17.63 14.32
CA ALA A 92 20.31 -17.78 15.44
C ALA A 92 21.67 -18.37 15.02
N ASP A 93 21.77 -18.94 13.82
CA ASP A 93 22.98 -19.53 13.24
C ASP A 93 23.83 -18.54 12.42
N GLY A 94 23.41 -17.26 12.33
CA GLY A 94 24.13 -16.24 11.57
C GLY A 94 24.04 -16.40 10.04
N SER A 95 23.24 -17.33 9.53
CA SER A 95 23.00 -17.46 8.09
C SER A 95 21.97 -16.42 7.62
N ASP A 96 22.32 -15.68 6.57
CA ASP A 96 21.51 -14.60 5.98
C ASP A 96 20.29 -15.09 5.18
N GLU A 97 20.08 -16.39 5.06
CA GLU A 97 18.84 -16.92 4.47
C GLU A 97 17.71 -16.92 5.50
N ALA A 98 17.31 -15.70 5.89
CA ALA A 98 15.96 -15.51 6.37
C ALA A 98 14.99 -16.04 5.30
N SER A 99 14.03 -16.87 5.71
CA SER A 99 12.96 -17.38 4.84
C SER A 99 12.45 -16.22 3.98
N LYS A 100 12.60 -16.36 2.66
CA LYS A 100 12.30 -15.31 1.68
C LYS A 100 10.99 -14.65 2.10
N PRO A 101 10.98 -13.36 2.48
CA PRO A 101 9.77 -12.73 2.97
C PRO A 101 8.69 -12.94 1.91
N PRO A 102 7.43 -13.20 2.31
CA PRO A 102 6.33 -13.32 1.36
C PRO A 102 6.43 -12.17 0.36
N SER A 103 6.22 -12.43 -0.93
CA SER A 103 6.23 -11.36 -1.94
C SER A 103 4.96 -10.53 -1.76
N TYR A 104 4.93 -9.72 -0.70
CA TYR A 104 3.86 -8.79 -0.42
C TYR A 104 3.78 -7.85 -1.61
N LYS A 105 2.56 -7.67 -2.09
CA LYS A 105 2.24 -6.75 -3.17
C LYS A 105 1.57 -5.53 -2.56
N GLY A 106 1.78 -4.37 -3.19
CA GLY A 106 0.96 -3.22 -2.94
C GLY A 106 -0.35 -3.35 -3.73
N LEU A 107 -1.36 -2.61 -3.31
CA LEU A 107 -2.63 -2.47 -4.03
C LEU A 107 -2.67 -1.08 -4.65
N VAL A 108 -3.02 -1.00 -5.93
CA VAL A 108 -3.33 0.24 -6.62
C VAL A 108 -4.78 0.19 -7.06
N PHE A 109 -5.51 1.28 -6.88
CA PHE A 109 -6.93 1.33 -7.25
C PHE A 109 -7.40 2.74 -7.62
N THR A 110 -8.48 2.79 -8.40
CA THR A 110 -9.29 3.98 -8.68
C THR A 110 -10.72 3.69 -8.25
N LEU A 111 -11.53 4.73 -8.09
CA LEU A 111 -12.93 4.60 -7.69
C LEU A 111 -13.80 5.39 -8.66
N ASP A 112 -14.91 4.78 -9.08
CA ASP A 112 -15.92 5.41 -9.93
C ASP A 112 -16.49 6.68 -9.29
N HIS A 113 -16.65 6.64 -7.96
CA HIS A 113 -17.14 7.77 -7.17
C HIS A 113 -16.20 8.04 -5.98
N GLN A 114 -15.64 9.25 -5.94
CA GLN A 114 -14.71 9.67 -4.88
C GLN A 114 -15.36 9.68 -3.50
N GLY A 115 -16.68 9.93 -3.41
CA GLY A 115 -17.43 9.88 -2.16
C GLY A 115 -17.50 8.50 -1.50
N SER A 116 -17.17 7.43 -2.24
CA SER A 116 -17.15 6.05 -1.74
C SER A 116 -15.81 5.66 -1.11
N PHE A 117 -14.79 6.54 -1.14
CA PHE A 117 -13.42 6.21 -0.74
C PHE A 117 -13.30 5.64 0.67
N GLU A 118 -13.80 6.34 1.68
CA GLU A 118 -13.64 5.90 3.06
C GLU A 118 -14.40 4.60 3.35
N HIS A 119 -15.61 4.48 2.81
CA HIS A 119 -16.43 3.27 2.94
C HIS A 119 -15.70 2.06 2.34
N TRP A 120 -15.21 2.21 1.11
CA TRP A 120 -14.41 1.19 0.44
C TRP A 120 -13.15 0.86 1.23
N LEU A 121 -12.42 1.88 1.71
CA LEU A 121 -11.19 1.66 2.46
C LEU A 121 -11.44 0.88 3.76
N ARG A 122 -12.52 1.18 4.49
CA ARG A 122 -12.91 0.40 5.69
C ARG A 122 -13.17 -1.06 5.36
N GLN A 123 -13.85 -1.34 4.24
CA GLN A 123 -14.07 -2.71 3.78
C GLN A 123 -12.75 -3.41 3.41
N VAL A 124 -11.84 -2.72 2.71
CA VAL A 124 -10.53 -3.27 2.36
C VAL A 124 -9.71 -3.59 3.61
N LEU A 125 -9.64 -2.67 4.57
CA LEU A 125 -8.90 -2.85 5.83
C LEU A 125 -9.52 -3.95 6.71
N SER A 126 -10.84 -4.09 6.70
CA SER A 126 -11.51 -5.22 7.36
C SER A 126 -11.21 -6.54 6.65
N ASN A 127 -11.26 -6.59 5.32
CA ASN A 127 -11.06 -7.84 4.59
C ASN A 127 -9.59 -8.27 4.50
N VAL A 128 -8.64 -7.33 4.50
CA VAL A 128 -7.21 -7.63 4.35
C VAL A 128 -6.67 -8.50 5.48
N ARG A 129 -7.22 -8.37 6.69
CA ARG A 129 -6.89 -9.23 7.84
C ARG A 129 -7.37 -10.66 7.67
N HIS A 130 -8.54 -10.90 7.06
CA HIS A 130 -9.05 -12.26 6.79
C HIS A 130 -8.23 -13.00 5.72
N VAL A 131 -7.56 -12.25 4.84
CA VAL A 131 -6.70 -12.83 3.79
C VAL A 131 -5.22 -12.72 4.08
N GLU A 132 -4.85 -12.40 5.32
CA GLU A 132 -3.46 -12.31 5.80
C GLU A 132 -2.58 -11.44 4.89
N GLY A 133 -3.13 -10.32 4.40
CA GLY A 133 -2.38 -9.38 3.56
C GLY A 133 -2.24 -9.75 2.10
N VAL A 134 -2.88 -10.83 1.64
CA VAL A 134 -2.92 -11.19 0.21
C VAL A 134 -3.91 -10.27 -0.52
N VAL A 135 -3.51 -9.01 -0.72
CA VAL A 135 -4.34 -7.94 -1.30
C VAL A 135 -4.89 -8.26 -2.69
N GLN A 136 -4.28 -9.21 -3.41
CA GLN A 136 -4.80 -9.70 -4.70
C GLN A 136 -6.20 -10.31 -4.58
N LYS A 137 -6.53 -10.92 -3.43
CA LYS A 137 -7.87 -11.46 -3.17
C LYS A 137 -8.94 -10.37 -3.00
N LEU A 138 -8.54 -9.11 -2.83
CA LEU A 138 -9.44 -7.97 -2.59
C LEU A 138 -9.80 -7.21 -3.87
N VAL A 139 -9.00 -7.36 -4.93
CA VAL A 139 -9.12 -6.59 -6.19
C VAL A 139 -10.52 -6.67 -6.80
N ARG A 140 -11.15 -7.85 -6.79
CA ARG A 140 -12.46 -8.08 -7.42
C ARG A 140 -13.62 -7.34 -6.76
N HIS A 141 -13.43 -6.83 -5.54
CA HIS A 141 -14.48 -6.11 -4.81
C HIS A 141 -14.38 -4.59 -4.98
N CYS A 142 -13.37 -4.09 -5.71
CA CYS A 142 -13.21 -2.67 -5.93
C CYS A 142 -14.40 -2.14 -6.75
N PRO A 143 -15.06 -1.04 -6.31
CA PRO A 143 -16.14 -0.43 -7.08
C PRO A 143 -15.65 0.29 -8.34
N GLY A 144 -14.34 0.50 -8.49
CA GLY A 144 -13.72 0.96 -9.74
C GLY A 144 -12.67 -0.05 -10.22
N PHE A 145 -11.52 0.43 -10.67
CA PHE A 145 -10.41 -0.45 -11.04
C PHE A 145 -9.50 -0.74 -9.85
N ALA A 146 -8.95 -1.96 -9.77
CA ALA A 146 -7.86 -2.28 -8.87
C ALA A 146 -6.92 -3.32 -9.47
N ASP A 147 -5.65 -3.28 -9.08
CA ASP A 147 -4.69 -4.35 -9.33
C ASP A 147 -3.61 -4.33 -8.25
N THR A 148 -2.79 -5.37 -8.23
CA THR A 148 -1.63 -5.49 -7.37
C THR A 148 -0.35 -5.18 -8.11
N PHE A 149 0.57 -4.51 -7.44
CA PHE A 149 1.91 -4.24 -7.96
C PHE A 149 2.98 -4.89 -7.08
N LYS A 150 4.07 -5.30 -7.74
CA LYS A 150 5.25 -5.87 -7.10
C LYS A 150 6.26 -4.76 -6.83
N HIS A 151 7.25 -5.08 -5.99
CA HIS A 151 8.38 -4.23 -5.65
C HIS A 151 9.65 -4.73 -6.34
N PRO A 152 9.82 -4.49 -7.66
CA PRO A 152 11.04 -4.89 -8.35
C PRO A 152 12.24 -4.13 -7.78
N LYS A 153 13.38 -4.82 -7.68
CA LYS A 153 14.67 -4.14 -7.53
C LYS A 153 15.12 -3.71 -8.93
N ALA A 154 15.12 -2.42 -9.21
CA ALA A 154 15.73 -1.91 -10.44
C ALA A 154 17.15 -1.42 -10.15
N LYS A 155 18.09 -1.73 -11.06
CA LYS A 155 19.50 -1.35 -10.91
C LYS A 155 19.73 0.16 -11.02
N ASN A 156 18.81 0.87 -11.68
CA ASN A 156 18.94 2.28 -12.05
C ASN A 156 17.78 3.13 -11.48
N GLU A 157 17.34 2.86 -10.25
CA GLU A 157 16.42 3.78 -9.56
C GLU A 157 17.20 5.02 -9.08
N ASN A 158 16.63 6.21 -9.27
CA ASN A 158 17.17 7.43 -8.70
C ASN A 158 16.92 7.49 -7.19
N VAL A 159 15.81 6.93 -6.74
CA VAL A 159 15.43 6.82 -5.34
C VAL A 159 14.79 5.46 -5.05
N PRO A 160 14.97 4.89 -3.83
CA PRO A 160 14.37 3.61 -3.48
C PRO A 160 12.86 3.60 -3.70
N GLY A 161 12.39 2.60 -4.45
CA GLY A 161 10.97 2.37 -4.72
C GLY A 161 10.42 3.10 -5.95
N GLU A 162 11.25 3.83 -6.71
CA GLU A 162 10.84 4.47 -7.97
C GLU A 162 10.19 3.45 -8.92
N ALA A 163 10.81 2.30 -9.17
CA ALA A 163 10.27 1.28 -10.06
C ALA A 163 9.02 0.62 -9.49
N SER A 164 8.86 0.59 -8.16
CA SER A 164 7.62 0.09 -7.53
C SER A 164 6.45 1.03 -7.82
N VAL A 165 6.67 2.34 -7.70
CA VAL A 165 5.64 3.36 -8.02
C VAL A 165 5.31 3.37 -9.51
N LEU A 166 6.30 3.33 -10.39
CA LEU A 166 6.07 3.27 -11.84
C LEU A 166 5.34 1.98 -12.24
N ASN A 167 5.66 0.85 -11.60
CA ASN A 167 4.91 -0.39 -11.79
C ASN A 167 3.44 -0.24 -11.35
N ALA A 168 3.17 0.43 -10.23
CA ALA A 168 1.81 0.72 -9.78
C ALA A 168 1.05 1.60 -10.79
N PHE A 169 1.68 2.66 -11.30
CA PHE A 169 1.11 3.55 -12.32
C PHE A 169 0.79 2.79 -13.61
N SER A 170 1.68 1.89 -14.03
CA SER A 170 1.44 1.08 -15.24
C SER A 170 0.19 0.19 -15.13
N LYS A 171 -0.23 -0.17 -13.91
CA LYS A 171 -1.45 -0.96 -13.71
C LYS A 171 -2.72 -0.20 -14.06
N VAL A 172 -2.70 1.12 -13.93
CA VAL A 172 -3.80 2.02 -14.30
C VAL A 172 -3.56 2.68 -15.67
N GLY A 173 -2.64 2.14 -16.47
CA GLY A 173 -2.37 2.62 -17.82
C GLY A 173 -1.48 3.85 -17.91
N ILE A 174 -0.83 4.26 -16.82
CA ILE A 174 0.10 5.41 -16.82
C ILE A 174 1.53 4.90 -16.93
N THR A 175 2.21 5.26 -18.01
CA THR A 175 3.59 4.89 -18.27
C THR A 175 4.55 6.05 -17.99
N ARG A 176 5.86 5.77 -18.01
CA ARG A 176 6.88 6.82 -17.88
C ARG A 176 6.82 7.83 -19.03
N ALA A 177 6.42 7.42 -20.22
CA ALA A 177 6.29 8.31 -21.37
C ALA A 177 5.22 9.38 -21.11
N ASP A 178 4.08 8.97 -20.55
CA ASP A 178 2.97 9.87 -20.22
C ASP A 178 3.36 10.94 -19.18
N LEU A 179 4.35 10.66 -18.32
CA LEU A 179 4.86 11.62 -17.34
C LEU A 179 5.79 12.69 -17.96
N THR A 180 6.35 12.42 -19.15
CA THR A 180 7.35 13.26 -19.82
C THR A 180 6.79 14.07 -20.98
N VAL A 181 5.65 13.68 -21.52
CA VAL A 181 4.96 14.44 -22.56
C VAL A 181 4.23 15.56 -21.85
N HIS A 182 4.86 16.73 -21.64
CA HIS A 182 4.23 18.06 -21.44
C HIS A 182 5.32 19.14 -21.27
#